data_AF-A0A1H3Y9P2-F1
#
_entry.id   AF-A0A1H3Y9P2-F1
#
_cell.length_a   1.000
_cell.length_b   1.000
_cell.length_c   1.000
_cell.angle_alpha   90.00
_cell.angle_beta   90.00
_cell.angle_gamma   90.00
#
_symmetry.space_group_name_H-M   'P 1'
#
loop_
_entity.id
_entity.type
_entity.pdbx_description
1 polymer ?
#
loop_
_entity_poly.entity_id
_entity_poly.type
_entity_poly.pdbx_seq_one_letter_code
_entity_poly.pdbx_strand_id
1 'polypeptide(L)' 'MLFFRLIKLFAMMSEHKQDQVRNLTEVEVVRTKITLACTECKQRNYNMTKDKKTHPDRMETKKYCRFCKTHTLHKETK' A
#
# COMPACT_ATOMS: atom_id res chain seq x y z
N MET A 1 32.62 31.73 -21.26
CA MET A 1 31.28 31.41 -21.82
C MET A 1 31.00 29.90 -21.83
N LEU A 2 31.82 29.07 -22.50
CA LEU A 2 31.62 27.60 -22.57
C LEU A 2 31.78 26.88 -21.21
N PHE A 3 32.74 27.31 -20.39
CA PHE A 3 32.98 26.73 -19.05
C PHE A 3 31.78 26.91 -18.12
N PHE A 4 31.15 28.09 -18.11
CA PHE A 4 29.92 28.35 -17.36
C PHE A 4 28.72 27.55 -17.88
N ARG A 5 28.66 27.30 -19.20
CA ARG A 5 27.62 26.45 -19.81
C ARG A 5 27.73 24.99 -19.35
N LEU A 6 28.94 24.45 -19.26
CA LEU A 6 29.22 23.09 -18.76
C LEU A 6 28.85 22.95 -17.28
N ILE A 7 29.18 23.93 -16.43
CA ILE A 7 28.82 23.93 -15.01
C ILE A 7 27.29 23.95 -14.84
N LYS A 8 26.58 24.75 -15.65
CA LYS A 8 25.11 24.84 -15.61
C LYS A 8 24.43 23.54 -16.08
N LEU A 9 25.01 22.87 -17.09
CA LEU A 9 24.55 21.56 -17.56
C LEU A 9 24.77 20.48 -16.49
N PHE A 10 25.92 20.49 -15.82
CA PHE A 10 26.23 19.56 -14.73
C PHE A 10 25.31 19.76 -13.52
N ALA A 11 25.01 21.00 -13.15
CA ALA A 11 24.06 21.33 -12.07
C ALA A 11 22.64 20.82 -12.39
N MET A 12 22.12 21.07 -13.60
CA MET A 12 20.81 20.56 -14.06
C MET A 12 20.70 19.03 -13.99
N MET A 13 21.76 18.29 -14.37
CA MET A 13 21.75 16.83 -14.28
C MET A 13 21.75 16.32 -12.83
N SER A 14 22.28 17.10 -11.87
CA SER A 14 22.26 16.76 -10.44
C SER A 14 20.88 16.99 -9.79
N GLU A 15 20.18 18.04 -10.21
CA GLU A 15 18.82 18.37 -9.72
C GLU A 15 17.81 17.30 -10.14
N HIS A 16 17.84 16.86 -11.41
CA HIS A 16 17.00 15.74 -11.88
C HIS A 16 17.22 14.43 -11.12
N LYS A 17 18.45 14.17 -10.65
CA LYS A 17 18.78 12.98 -9.85
C LYS A 17 18.20 13.08 -8.43
N GLN A 18 18.12 14.28 -7.85
CA GLN A 18 17.51 14.52 -6.54
C GLN A 18 15.98 14.40 -6.55
N ASP A 19 15.33 14.76 -7.66
CA ASP A 19 13.88 14.56 -7.82
C ASP A 19 13.50 13.08 -7.90
N GLN A 20 14.30 12.26 -8.59
CA GLN A 20 14.07 10.80 -8.62
C GLN A 20 14.24 10.14 -7.25
N VAL A 21 15.18 10.59 -6.41
CA VAL A 21 15.40 10.03 -5.07
C VAL A 21 14.28 10.44 -4.09
N ARG A 22 13.76 11.67 -4.17
CA ARG A 22 12.60 12.13 -3.36
C ARG A 22 11.33 11.31 -3.63
N ASN A 23 11.08 10.97 -4.90
CA ASN A 23 9.94 10.15 -5.28
C ASN A 23 10.01 8.71 -4.73
N LEU A 24 11.20 8.17 -4.44
CA LEU A 24 11.35 6.83 -3.84
C LEU A 24 11.00 6.82 -2.35
N THR A 25 11.27 7.91 -1.63
CA THR A 25 11.09 8.01 -0.17
C THR A 25 9.66 8.37 0.24
N GLU A 26 8.89 9.07 -0.60
CA GLU A 26 7.48 9.38 -0.32
C GLU A 26 6.53 8.19 -0.52
N VAL A 27 6.97 7.20 -1.32
CA VAL A 27 6.27 5.93 -1.57
C VAL A 27 6.68 4.88 -0.53
N GLU A 28 6.93 5.29 0.71
CA GLU A 28 6.86 4.36 1.83
C GLU A 28 5.37 4.03 2.07
N VAL A 29 4.88 3.10 1.25
CA VAL A 29 3.56 2.49 1.39
C VAL A 29 3.64 1.58 2.61
N VAL A 30 3.36 2.14 3.78
CA VAL A 30 3.21 1.37 5.02
C VAL A 30 2.00 0.45 4.84
N ARG A 31 2.26 -0.73 4.30
CA ARG A 31 1.26 -1.79 4.09
C ARG A 31 0.89 -2.35 5.45
N THR A 32 -0.33 -2.05 5.89
CA THR A 32 -0.80 -2.57 7.18
C THR A 32 -1.37 -3.96 7.02
N LYS A 33 -0.94 -4.89 7.87
CA LYS A 33 -1.55 -6.21 7.96
C LYS A 33 -2.94 -6.07 8.58
N ILE A 34 -3.92 -6.70 7.96
CA ILE A 34 -5.31 -6.76 8.38
C ILE A 34 -5.75 -8.21 8.44
N THR A 35 -6.71 -8.51 9.31
CA THR A 35 -7.31 -9.84 9.41
C THR A 35 -8.80 -9.73 9.09
N LEU A 36 -9.30 -10.63 8.25
CA LEU A 36 -10.73 -10.71 7.92
C LEU A 36 -11.40 -11.81 8.76
N ALA A 37 -12.49 -11.45 9.41
CA ALA A 37 -13.32 -12.35 10.21
C ALA A 37 -14.65 -12.63 9.51
N CYS A 38 -15.09 -13.88 9.55
CA CYS A 38 -16.40 -14.29 9.04
C CYS A 38 -17.53 -13.66 9.89
N THR A 39 -18.60 -13.17 9.26
CA THR A 39 -19.77 -12.63 9.99
C THR A 39 -20.54 -13.69 10.77
N GLU A 40 -20.61 -14.92 10.25
CA GLU A 40 -21.42 -16.00 10.82
C GLU A 40 -20.72 -16.66 12.03
N CYS A 41 -19.53 -17.25 11.79
CA CYS A 41 -18.82 -17.99 12.83
C CYS A 41 -17.82 -17.14 13.63
N LYS A 42 -17.65 -15.85 13.28
CA LYS A 42 -16.72 -14.91 13.92
C LYS A 42 -15.25 -15.36 13.95
N GLN A 43 -14.90 -16.38 13.15
CA GLN A 43 -13.53 -16.87 13.04
C GLN A 43 -12.69 -15.99 12.11
N ARG A 44 -11.45 -15.76 12.54
CA ARG A 44 -10.42 -15.00 11.82
C ARG A 44 -9.67 -15.96 10.88
N ASN A 45 -10.06 -15.97 9.61
CA ASN A 45 -9.60 -16.98 8.66
C ASN A 45 -8.56 -16.48 7.66
N TYR A 46 -8.48 -15.17 7.45
CA TYR A 46 -7.66 -14.59 6.39
C TYR A 46 -6.82 -13.44 6.90
N ASN A 47 -5.53 -13.45 6.55
CA ASN A 47 -4.61 -12.35 6.77
C ASN A 47 -4.29 -11.73 5.41
N MET A 48 -4.49 -10.42 5.28
CA MET A 48 -4.21 -9.65 4.07
C MET A 48 -3.44 -8.39 4.43
N THR A 49 -2.88 -7.71 3.45
CA THR A 49 -2.32 -6.38 3.64
C THR A 49 -3.21 -5.37 2.93
N LYS A 50 -3.44 -4.22 3.57
CA LYS A 50 -4.12 -3.09 2.93
C LYS A 50 -3.29 -1.83 3.07
N ASP A 51 -3.40 -1.00 2.04
CA ASP A 51 -2.83 0.34 2.00
C ASP A 51 -3.86 1.31 2.59
N LYS A 52 -3.68 1.70 3.86
CA LYS A 52 -4.62 2.58 4.57
C LYS A 52 -4.77 3.96 3.93
N LYS A 53 -3.74 4.43 3.20
CA LYS A 53 -3.77 5.71 2.48
C LYS A 53 -4.79 5.68 1.34
N THR A 54 -4.85 4.59 0.59
CA THR A 54 -5.72 4.45 -0.60
C THR A 54 -7.11 3.96 -0.22
N HIS A 55 -7.21 3.08 0.76
CA HIS A 55 -8.47 2.47 1.20
C HIS A 55 -8.63 2.64 2.73
N PRO A 56 -9.14 3.81 3.17
CA PRO A 56 -9.34 4.09 4.59
C PRO A 56 -10.50 3.27 5.20
N ASP A 57 -11.49 2.93 4.38
CA ASP A 57 -12.70 2.24 4.82
C ASP A 57 -12.45 0.79 5.28
N ARG A 58 -13.39 0.26 6.08
CA ARG A 58 -13.35 -1.15 6.49
C ARG A 58 -13.63 -2.04 5.30
N MET A 59 -12.73 -2.96 5.01
CA MET A 59 -12.87 -3.87 3.88
C MET A 59 -13.87 -4.99 4.21
N GLU A 60 -14.82 -5.22 3.30
CA GLU A 60 -15.75 -6.34 3.35
C GLU A 60 -15.60 -7.15 2.06
N THR A 61 -15.43 -8.46 2.16
CA THR A 61 -15.22 -9.34 1.00
C THR A 61 -15.93 -10.66 1.18
N LYS A 62 -16.62 -11.16 0.15
CA LYS A 62 -17.19 -12.52 0.15
C LYS A 62 -16.07 -13.53 -0.02
N LYS A 63 -15.86 -14.38 0.99
CA LYS A 63 -14.84 -15.44 1.01
C LYS A 63 -15.43 -16.72 1.57
N TYR A 64 -14.82 -17.84 1.19
CA TYR A 64 -15.22 -19.15 1.69
C TYR A 64 -14.85 -19.28 3.18
N CYS A 65 -15.81 -19.65 4.02
CA CYS A 65 -15.52 -19.99 5.41
C CYS A 65 -15.37 -21.51 5.55
N ARG A 66 -14.19 -21.98 5.98
CA ARG A 66 -13.96 -23.42 6.23
C ARG A 66 -14.88 -24.00 7.30
N PHE A 67 -15.27 -23.21 8.29
CA PHE A 67 -16.12 -23.65 9.40
C PHE A 67 -17.61 -23.70 9.01
N CYS A 68 -18.10 -22.69 8.28
CA CYS A 68 -19.48 -22.65 7.80
C CYS A 68 -19.69 -23.50 6.53
N LYS A 69 -18.60 -23.88 5.85
CA LYS A 69 -18.59 -24.59 4.56
C LYS A 69 -19.33 -23.85 3.44
N THR A 70 -19.43 -22.53 3.55
CA THR A 70 -20.16 -21.67 2.62
C THR A 70 -19.39 -20.37 2.38
N HIS A 71 -19.73 -19.67 1.28
CA HIS A 71 -19.20 -18.34 1.03
C HIS A 71 -19.99 -17.31 1.83
N THR A 72 -19.31 -16.70 2.79
CA THR A 72 -19.91 -15.72 3.70
C THR A 72 -19.19 -14.39 3.55
N LEU A 73 -19.84 -13.34 4.05
CA LEU A 73 -19.22 -12.04 4.12
C LEU A 73 -18.14 -12.06 5.20
N HIS A 74 -16.93 -11.64 4.86
CA HIS A 74 -15.85 -11.46 5.82
C HIS A 74 -15.55 -9.97 5.96
N LYS A 75 -15.46 -9.49 7.21
CA LYS A 75 -15.21 -8.09 7.55
C LYS A 75 -13.84 -7.92 8.19
N GLU A 76 -13.18 -6.82 7.87
CA GLU A 76 -11.93 -6.41 8.52
C GLU A 76 -12.11 -6.27 10.03
N THR A 77 -11.24 -6.95 10.79
CA THR A 77 -11.14 -6.87 12.24
C THR A 77 -9.76 -6.33 12.62
N LYS A 78 -9.71 -5.52 13.68
CA LYS A 78 -8.48 -4.93 14.22
C LYS A 78 -7.71 -5.93 15.08
#